data_AF-A0A8U0HZX1-F1
#
_entry.id   AF-A0A8U0HZX1-F1
#
_cell.length_a   1.000
_cell.length_b   1.000
_cell.length_c   1.000
_cell.angle_alpha   90.00
_cell.angle_beta   90.00
_cell.angle_gamma   90.00
#
_symmetry.space_group_name_H-M   'P 1'
#
loop_
_entity.id
_entity.type
_entity.pdbx_description
1 polymer ?
#
loop_
_entity_poly.entity_id
_entity_poly.type
_entity_poly.pdbx_seq_one_letter_code
_entity_poly.pdbx_strand_id
1 'polypeptide(L)'
;MALAPLTAHASGDASAAVVHFLGSVLVTAAAVFFGYYAVLNLRLNRLASQAPFWRYLALVGATAGLYGVLGVAETLVRSRALTAFGHGALLFCIVFLAFSMREVYYESALAPSPADQRFSLATLRRVEAGFVVVILVEWVAVLLIDQSLVAQFVKGVGSVAFAAYGAVFAEKLEAMARGTALDTLRRHLIPVLVSLGVLGFADLGVVVGLDPVVVQAVESVFVVLVAGFLVTATIRLQQNVEGLSAG
;
A
#
# COMPACT_ATOMS: atom_id res chain seq x y z
N MET A 1 6.52 -44.90 -17.59
CA MET A 1 7.23 -44.02 -16.64
C MET A 1 6.18 -43.10 -16.03
N ALA A 2 5.62 -43.50 -14.88
CA ALA A 2 4.52 -42.78 -14.24
C ALA A 2 5.09 -41.64 -13.38
N LEU A 3 4.65 -40.42 -13.64
CA LEU A 3 4.95 -39.27 -12.77
C LEU A 3 4.24 -39.51 -11.44
N ALA A 4 5.02 -39.72 -10.38
CA ALA A 4 4.50 -39.79 -9.02
C ALA A 4 3.83 -38.44 -8.69
N PRO A 5 2.62 -38.43 -8.08
CA PRO A 5 2.06 -37.19 -7.57
C PRO A 5 2.96 -36.70 -6.44
N LEU A 6 3.48 -35.47 -6.58
CA LEU A 6 4.16 -34.75 -5.50
C LEU A 6 3.13 -34.44 -4.41
N THR A 7 2.90 -35.37 -3.50
CA THR A 7 2.12 -35.12 -2.29
C THR A 7 2.98 -34.30 -1.33
N ALA A 8 2.98 -32.98 -1.51
CA ALA A 8 3.47 -32.05 -0.51
C ALA A 8 2.58 -32.20 0.74
N HIS A 9 3.09 -32.89 1.76
CA HIS A 9 2.49 -32.89 3.08
C HIS A 9 2.73 -31.53 3.70
N ALA A 10 1.90 -30.55 3.35
CA ALA A 10 1.87 -29.28 4.03
C ALA A 10 1.37 -29.54 5.46
N SER A 11 2.23 -29.34 6.45
CA SER A 11 1.89 -29.00 7.83
C SER A 11 1.21 -27.61 7.89
N GLY A 12 0.26 -27.38 6.97
CA GLY A 12 0.00 -26.11 6.30
C GLY A 12 -0.62 -25.05 7.19
N ASP A 13 -1.47 -25.43 8.14
CA ASP A 13 -2.25 -24.45 8.87
C ASP A 13 -1.43 -23.72 9.95
N ALA A 14 -0.66 -24.47 10.75
CA ALA A 14 0.11 -23.87 11.84
C ALA A 14 1.32 -23.07 11.33
N SER A 15 2.02 -23.60 10.31
CA SER A 15 3.18 -22.92 9.72
C SER A 15 2.76 -21.64 8.99
N ALA A 16 1.69 -21.67 8.20
CA ALA A 16 1.20 -20.49 7.50
C ALA A 16 0.64 -19.43 8.46
N ALA A 17 -0.05 -19.84 9.53
CA ALA A 17 -0.53 -18.91 10.56
C ALA A 17 0.63 -18.18 11.26
N VAL A 18 1.71 -18.90 11.60
CA VAL A 18 2.92 -18.30 12.20
C VAL A 18 3.60 -17.32 11.25
N VAL A 19 3.73 -17.67 9.97
CA VAL A 19 4.32 -16.77 8.97
C VAL A 19 3.46 -15.52 8.79
N HIS A 20 2.14 -15.67 8.70
CA HIS A 20 1.23 -14.53 8.58
C HIS A 20 1.27 -13.62 9.82
N PHE A 21 1.32 -14.20 11.03
CA PHE A 21 1.50 -13.46 12.28
C PHE A 21 2.80 -12.66 12.27
N LEU A 22 3.93 -13.33 11.99
CA LEU A 22 5.24 -12.67 11.96
C LEU A 22 5.32 -11.59 10.88
N GLY A 23 4.78 -11.87 9.69
CA GLY A 23 4.67 -10.89 8.61
C GLY A 23 3.87 -9.65 9.05
N SER A 24 2.74 -9.85 9.72
CA SER A 24 1.89 -8.76 10.22
C SER A 24 2.58 -7.92 11.30
N VAL A 25 3.35 -8.56 12.20
CA VAL A 25 4.20 -7.88 13.18
C VAL A 25 5.27 -7.05 12.49
N LEU A 26 5.94 -7.61 11.48
CA LEU A 26 6.98 -6.92 10.71
C LEU A 26 6.42 -5.70 9.97
N VAL A 27 5.26 -5.85 9.30
CA VAL A 27 4.58 -4.72 8.64
C VAL A 27 4.22 -3.64 9.65
N THR A 28 3.69 -4.02 10.82
CA THR A 28 3.33 -3.07 11.88
C THR A 28 4.55 -2.27 12.33
N ALA A 29 5.65 -2.95 12.67
CA ALA A 29 6.88 -2.29 13.10
C ALA A 29 7.44 -1.37 12.00
N ALA A 30 7.56 -1.89 10.77
CA ALA A 30 8.06 -1.12 9.63
C ALA A 30 7.19 0.12 9.36
N ALA A 31 5.87 -0.02 9.43
CA ALA A 31 4.92 1.07 9.20
C ALA A 31 4.98 2.14 10.30
N VAL A 32 5.19 1.76 11.57
CA VAL A 32 5.38 2.71 12.68
C VAL A 32 6.63 3.55 12.44
N PHE A 33 7.78 2.94 12.14
CA PHE A 33 9.00 3.70 11.88
C PHE A 33 8.88 4.56 10.62
N PHE A 34 8.32 4.00 9.55
CA PHE A 34 8.05 4.72 8.31
C PHE A 34 7.17 5.96 8.55
N GLY A 35 6.04 5.78 9.24
CA GLY A 35 5.10 6.85 9.57
C GLY A 35 5.73 7.91 10.49
N TYR A 36 6.52 7.49 11.48
CA TYR A 36 7.26 8.39 12.35
C TYR A 36 8.21 9.31 11.56
N TYR A 37 9.06 8.74 10.71
CA TYR A 37 9.97 9.55 9.90
C TYR A 37 9.24 10.37 8.82
N ALA A 38 8.12 9.88 8.28
CA ALA A 38 7.28 10.68 7.39
C ALA A 38 6.71 11.93 8.09
N VAL A 39 6.25 11.79 9.34
CA VAL A 39 5.78 12.93 10.15
C VAL A 39 6.91 13.87 10.51
N LEU A 40 8.11 13.37 10.83
CA LEU A 40 9.28 14.23 11.05
C LEU A 40 9.63 15.03 9.80
N ASN A 41 9.64 14.40 8.62
CA ASN A 41 9.84 15.08 7.35
C ASN A 41 8.78 16.16 7.12
N LEU A 42 7.50 15.88 7.42
CA LEU A 42 6.43 16.88 7.33
C LEU A 42 6.68 18.09 8.24
N ARG A 43 7.19 17.87 9.45
CA ARG A 43 7.42 18.94 10.44
C ARG A 43 8.67 19.76 10.16
N LEU A 44 9.73 19.12 9.67
CA LEU A 44 11.04 19.75 9.45
C LEU A 44 11.14 20.42 8.08
N ASN A 45 10.37 19.96 7.10
CA ASN A 45 10.43 20.51 5.75
C ASN A 45 9.80 21.91 5.70
N ARG A 46 10.57 22.88 5.21
CA ARG A 46 10.17 24.30 5.10
C ARG A 46 9.46 24.63 3.79
N LEU A 47 9.47 23.71 2.81
CA LEU A 47 8.80 23.89 1.53
C LEU A 47 7.30 23.58 1.68
N ALA A 48 6.49 24.63 1.82
CA ALA A 48 5.03 24.51 1.92
C ALA A 48 4.41 23.79 0.71
N SER A 49 5.07 23.83 -0.46
CA SER A 49 4.65 23.08 -1.63
C SER A 49 4.64 21.58 -1.37
N GLN A 50 5.63 21.02 -0.66
CA GLN A 50 5.76 19.57 -0.47
C GLN A 50 4.94 18.99 0.69
N ALA A 51 4.22 19.82 1.45
CA ALA A 51 3.45 19.37 2.61
C ALA A 51 2.39 18.28 2.30
N PRO A 52 1.63 18.34 1.18
CA PRO A 52 0.66 17.30 0.84
C PRO A 52 1.30 15.93 0.63
N PHE A 53 2.47 15.89 -0.02
CA PHE A 53 3.22 14.67 -0.24
C PHE A 53 3.57 13.95 1.07
N TRP A 54 4.19 14.67 2.01
CA TRP A 54 4.55 14.09 3.32
C TRP A 54 3.35 13.68 4.14
N ARG A 55 2.22 14.40 3.99
CA ARG A 55 0.97 14.04 4.67
C ARG A 55 0.40 12.72 4.16
N TYR A 56 0.41 12.50 2.84
CA TYR A 56 0.01 11.20 2.29
C TYR A 56 0.95 10.08 2.75
N LEU A 57 2.25 10.35 2.84
CA LEU A 57 3.21 9.35 3.32
C LEU A 57 3.01 8.98 4.80
N ALA A 58 2.68 9.96 5.64
CA ALA A 58 2.29 9.71 7.02
C ALA A 58 0.99 8.87 7.10
N LEU A 59 0.01 9.16 6.23
CA LEU A 59 -1.21 8.36 6.12
C LEU A 59 -0.92 6.92 5.66
N VAL A 60 0.02 6.70 4.73
CA VAL A 60 0.50 5.37 4.34
C VAL A 60 1.03 4.61 5.55
N GLY A 61 1.89 5.23 6.36
CA GLY A 61 2.39 4.63 7.61
C GLY A 61 1.27 4.27 8.58
N ALA A 62 0.28 5.15 8.74
CA ALA A 62 -0.88 4.89 9.60
C ALA A 62 -1.74 3.71 9.11
N THR A 63 -2.05 3.66 7.81
CA THR A 63 -2.89 2.61 7.22
C THR A 63 -2.17 1.27 7.11
N ALA A 64 -0.87 1.28 6.79
CA ALA A 64 -0.04 0.07 6.80
C ALA A 64 0.09 -0.49 8.23
N GLY A 65 0.27 0.39 9.22
CA GLY A 65 0.29 0.00 10.63
C GLY A 65 -1.04 -0.59 11.07
N LEU A 66 -2.16 0.02 10.68
CA LEU A 66 -3.50 -0.50 10.95
C LEU A 66 -3.70 -1.87 10.30
N TYR A 67 -3.31 -2.04 9.03
CA TYR A 67 -3.35 -3.33 8.33
C TYR A 67 -2.56 -4.40 9.08
N GLY A 68 -1.32 -4.10 9.49
CA GLY A 68 -0.49 -5.04 10.25
C GLY A 68 -1.08 -5.40 11.62
N VAL A 69 -1.60 -4.43 12.38
CA VAL A 69 -2.24 -4.67 13.68
C VAL A 69 -3.48 -5.54 13.54
N LEU A 70 -4.29 -5.29 12.50
CA LEU A 70 -5.48 -6.09 12.20
C LEU A 70 -5.10 -7.51 11.80
N GLY A 71 -4.06 -7.70 10.97
CA GLY A 71 -3.53 -9.02 10.64
C GLY A 71 -3.07 -9.79 11.88
N VAL A 72 -2.38 -9.14 12.82
CA VAL A 72 -2.05 -9.75 14.12
C VAL A 72 -3.33 -10.14 14.88
N ALA A 73 -4.32 -9.25 14.97
CA ALA A 73 -5.56 -9.53 15.68
C ALA A 73 -6.35 -10.69 15.05
N GLU A 74 -6.35 -10.82 13.72
CA GLU A 74 -7.03 -11.90 13.01
C GLU A 74 -6.44 -13.29 13.31
N THR A 75 -5.14 -13.37 13.60
CA THR A 75 -4.53 -14.64 14.02
C THR A 75 -4.97 -15.08 15.41
N LEU A 76 -5.36 -14.14 16.27
CA LEU A 76 -5.82 -14.41 17.63
C LEU A 76 -7.33 -14.61 17.70
N VAL A 77 -8.08 -13.84 16.92
CA VAL A 77 -9.54 -13.80 16.94
C VAL A 77 -10.08 -13.80 15.51
N ARG A 78 -10.81 -14.85 15.15
CA ARG A 78 -11.50 -14.90 13.86
C ARG A 78 -12.76 -14.02 13.92
N SER A 79 -12.67 -12.84 13.33
CA SER A 79 -13.77 -11.87 13.29
C SER A 79 -13.91 -11.26 11.91
N ARG A 80 -15.12 -11.32 11.37
CA ARG A 80 -15.46 -10.74 10.07
C ARG A 80 -15.23 -9.23 10.01
N ALA A 81 -15.44 -8.54 11.14
CA ALA A 81 -15.16 -7.11 11.22
C ALA A 81 -13.66 -6.86 11.02
N LEU A 82 -12.78 -7.63 11.67
CA LEU A 82 -11.33 -7.47 11.54
C LEU A 82 -10.89 -7.64 10.09
N THR A 83 -11.44 -8.63 9.37
CA THR A 83 -11.15 -8.85 7.95
C THR A 83 -11.58 -7.68 7.08
N ALA A 84 -12.80 -7.18 7.29
CA ALA A 84 -13.30 -6.01 6.56
C ALA A 84 -12.44 -4.77 6.82
N PHE A 85 -12.08 -4.50 8.10
CA PHE A 85 -11.17 -3.42 8.46
C PHE A 85 -9.77 -3.61 7.83
N GLY A 86 -9.26 -4.84 7.78
CA GLY A 86 -7.96 -5.15 7.19
C GLY A 86 -7.93 -4.84 5.69
N HIS A 87 -8.96 -5.27 4.97
CA HIS A 87 -9.13 -4.96 3.54
C HIS A 87 -9.22 -3.46 3.27
N GLY A 88 -10.01 -2.74 4.07
CA GLY A 88 -10.10 -1.29 3.99
C GLY A 88 -8.75 -0.61 4.24
N ALA A 89 -8.02 -1.03 5.29
CA ALA A 89 -6.70 -0.49 5.62
C ALA A 89 -5.68 -0.71 4.51
N LEU A 90 -5.67 -1.89 3.89
CA LEU A 90 -4.82 -2.20 2.74
C LEU A 90 -5.16 -1.31 1.54
N LEU A 91 -6.44 -1.17 1.20
CA LEU A 91 -6.87 -0.30 0.09
C LEU A 91 -6.50 1.16 0.34
N PHE A 92 -6.76 1.69 1.54
CA PHE A 92 -6.35 3.05 1.88
C PHE A 92 -4.83 3.23 1.80
N CYS A 93 -4.05 2.23 2.20
CA CYS A 93 -2.60 2.26 2.08
C CYS A 93 -2.16 2.39 0.61
N ILE A 94 -2.70 1.56 -0.29
CA ILE A 94 -2.40 1.61 -1.73
C ILE A 94 -2.80 2.97 -2.30
N VAL A 95 -3.99 3.45 -1.96
CA VAL A 95 -4.55 4.71 -2.47
C VAL A 95 -3.71 5.91 -2.02
N PHE A 96 -3.38 6.01 -0.73
CA PHE A 96 -2.54 7.09 -0.21
C PHE A 96 -1.13 7.02 -0.78
N LEU A 97 -0.59 5.83 -1.00
CA LEU A 97 0.71 5.68 -1.64
C LEU A 97 0.66 6.17 -3.09
N ALA A 98 -0.39 5.83 -3.83
CA ALA A 98 -0.60 6.32 -5.19
C ALA A 98 -0.80 7.84 -5.26
N PHE A 99 -1.53 8.43 -4.30
CA PHE A 99 -1.71 9.88 -4.19
C PHE A 99 -0.41 10.59 -3.85
N SER A 100 0.44 9.99 -3.00
CA SER A 100 1.76 10.54 -2.72
C SER A 100 2.59 10.66 -4.00
N MET A 101 2.58 9.65 -4.87
CA MET A 101 3.28 9.71 -6.17
C MET A 101 2.73 10.81 -7.06
N ARG A 102 1.41 11.00 -7.08
CA ARG A 102 0.81 12.05 -7.88
C ARG A 102 1.20 13.46 -7.40
N GLU A 103 1.14 13.74 -6.10
CA GLU A 103 1.44 15.10 -5.61
C GLU A 103 2.86 15.51 -5.97
N VAL A 104 3.84 14.60 -5.88
CA VAL A 104 5.21 14.89 -6.34
C VAL A 104 5.27 15.22 -7.83
N TYR A 105 4.49 14.52 -8.67
CA TYR A 105 4.47 14.79 -10.12
C TYR A 105 4.03 16.23 -10.40
N TYR A 106 2.96 16.68 -9.74
CA TYR A 106 2.39 18.01 -9.97
C TYR A 106 3.13 19.15 -9.24
N GLU A 107 3.85 18.85 -8.16
CA GLU A 107 4.67 19.84 -7.44
C GLU A 107 6.09 19.97 -8.01
N SER A 108 6.49 19.07 -8.92
CA SER A 108 7.77 19.20 -9.62
C SER A 108 7.82 20.50 -10.44
N ALA A 109 8.95 21.21 -10.41
CA ALA A 109 9.13 22.50 -11.10
C ALA A 109 8.98 22.43 -12.63
N LEU A 110 8.91 21.22 -13.19
CA LEU A 110 8.71 20.91 -14.60
C LEU A 110 7.26 20.52 -14.91
N ALA A 111 6.36 20.53 -13.93
CA ALA A 111 4.94 20.21 -14.13
C ALA A 111 4.38 21.01 -15.32
N PRO A 112 3.63 20.36 -16.24
CA PRO A 112 3.09 21.04 -17.41
C PRO A 112 2.33 22.30 -17.00
N SER A 113 2.47 23.37 -17.79
CA SER A 113 1.67 24.59 -17.65
C SER A 113 0.19 24.24 -17.40
N PRO A 114 -0.55 24.97 -16.54
CA PRO A 114 -1.97 24.71 -16.30
C PRO A 114 -2.82 24.61 -17.57
N ALA A 115 -2.38 25.23 -18.67
CA ALA A 115 -3.01 25.17 -19.99
C ALA A 115 -2.79 23.84 -20.75
N ASP A 116 -1.70 23.11 -20.46
CA ASP A 116 -1.34 21.83 -21.09
C ASP A 116 -1.78 20.61 -20.25
N GLN A 117 -2.34 20.85 -19.06
CA GLN A 117 -2.83 19.80 -18.18
C GLN A 117 -4.20 19.29 -18.66
N ARG A 118 -4.25 18.06 -19.19
CA ARG A 118 -5.52 17.37 -19.55
C ARG A 118 -6.53 17.31 -18.40
N PHE A 119 -6.06 17.31 -17.14
CA PHE A 119 -6.92 17.36 -15.96
C PHE A 119 -6.30 18.26 -14.87
N SER A 120 -7.09 19.20 -14.36
CA SER A 120 -6.73 20.05 -13.23
C SER A 120 -6.59 19.23 -11.94
N LEU A 121 -5.59 19.57 -11.11
CA LEU A 121 -5.39 19.04 -9.75
C LEU A 121 -6.66 19.06 -8.88
N ALA A 122 -7.48 20.10 -9.01
CA ALA A 122 -8.72 20.22 -8.24
C ALA A 122 -9.82 19.23 -8.68
N THR A 123 -9.77 18.79 -9.93
CA THR A 123 -10.65 17.74 -10.46
C THR A 123 -10.15 16.37 -10.02
N LEU A 124 -8.84 16.14 -10.07
CA LEU A 124 -8.26 14.89 -9.56
C LEU A 124 -8.52 14.71 -8.07
N ARG A 125 -8.25 15.71 -7.21
CA ARG A 125 -8.57 15.62 -5.77
C ARG A 125 -10.04 15.33 -5.49
N ARG A 126 -10.97 15.77 -6.35
CA ARG A 126 -12.40 15.43 -6.25
C ARG A 126 -12.67 13.97 -6.61
N VAL A 127 -12.04 13.46 -7.66
CA VAL A 127 -12.10 12.04 -8.03
C VAL A 127 -11.50 11.17 -6.92
N GLU A 128 -10.41 11.61 -6.31
CA GLU A 128 -9.75 10.97 -5.16
C GLU A 128 -10.65 10.92 -3.93
N ALA A 129 -11.30 12.04 -3.59
CA ALA A 129 -12.29 12.08 -2.53
C ALA A 129 -13.47 11.14 -2.85
N GLY A 130 -13.88 11.08 -4.12
CA GLY A 130 -14.87 10.12 -4.60
C GLY A 130 -14.45 8.67 -4.37
N PHE A 131 -13.19 8.32 -4.66
CA PHE A 131 -12.68 6.97 -4.41
C PHE A 131 -12.58 6.61 -2.93
N VAL A 132 -12.13 7.55 -2.09
CA VAL A 132 -12.17 7.37 -0.63
C VAL A 132 -13.60 7.11 -0.15
N VAL A 133 -14.57 7.86 -0.69
CA VAL A 133 -15.99 7.65 -0.39
C VAL A 133 -16.46 6.28 -0.89
N VAL A 134 -16.07 5.84 -2.08
CA VAL A 134 -16.42 4.50 -2.60
C VAL A 134 -15.87 3.40 -1.67
N ILE A 135 -14.60 3.51 -1.24
CA ILE A 135 -14.02 2.56 -0.29
C ILE A 135 -14.80 2.59 1.03
N LEU A 136 -15.14 3.78 1.57
CA LEU A 136 -15.93 3.89 2.79
C LEU A 136 -17.34 3.30 2.65
N VAL A 137 -18.01 3.55 1.52
CA VAL A 137 -19.35 3.03 1.23
C VAL A 137 -19.33 1.52 1.09
N GLU A 138 -18.36 0.99 0.33
CA GLU A 138 -18.15 -0.45 0.22
C GLU A 138 -17.88 -1.07 1.59
N TRP A 139 -17.02 -0.44 2.39
CA TRP A 139 -16.67 -0.89 3.72
C TRP A 139 -17.90 -0.98 4.64
N VAL A 140 -18.79 0.03 4.61
CA VAL A 140 -20.08 0.00 5.31
C VAL A 140 -21.01 -1.08 4.73
N ALA A 141 -21.07 -1.23 3.41
CA ALA A 141 -21.90 -2.26 2.76
C ALA A 141 -21.47 -3.67 3.13
N VAL A 142 -20.17 -3.93 3.26
CA VAL A 142 -19.64 -5.21 3.75
C VAL A 142 -20.12 -5.47 5.17
N LEU A 143 -19.97 -4.51 6.08
CA LEU A 143 -20.41 -4.70 7.46
C LEU A 143 -21.92 -4.97 7.59
N LEU A 144 -22.73 -4.41 6.70
CA LEU A 144 -24.20 -4.49 6.77
C LEU A 144 -24.84 -5.64 5.97
N ILE A 145 -24.28 -6.04 4.81
CA ILE A 145 -25.02 -6.82 3.78
C ILE A 145 -24.42 -8.22 3.52
N ASP A 146 -23.33 -8.60 4.19
CA ASP A 146 -22.71 -9.94 4.06
C ASP A 146 -22.36 -10.39 2.63
N GLN A 147 -21.96 -9.45 1.77
CA GLN A 147 -21.54 -9.75 0.40
C GLN A 147 -20.02 -9.94 0.27
N SER A 148 -19.53 -11.10 0.69
CA SER A 148 -18.10 -11.46 0.66
C SER A 148 -17.48 -11.44 -0.74
N LEU A 149 -18.21 -11.90 -1.77
CA LEU A 149 -17.70 -11.95 -3.15
C LEU A 149 -17.50 -10.55 -3.75
N VAL A 150 -18.49 -9.66 -3.59
CA VAL A 150 -18.40 -8.28 -4.12
C VAL A 150 -17.24 -7.55 -3.46
N ALA A 151 -17.08 -7.72 -2.14
CA ALA A 151 -15.95 -7.14 -1.40
C ALA A 151 -14.59 -7.62 -1.90
N GLN A 152 -14.45 -8.93 -2.18
CA GLN A 152 -13.21 -9.48 -2.73
C GLN A 152 -12.92 -8.93 -4.12
N PHE A 153 -13.93 -8.80 -4.98
CA PHE A 153 -13.78 -8.21 -6.30
C PHE A 153 -13.37 -6.75 -6.25
N VAL A 154 -14.02 -5.93 -5.42
CA VAL A 154 -13.69 -4.51 -5.34
C VAL A 154 -12.32 -4.31 -4.66
N LYS A 155 -11.98 -5.10 -3.62
CA LYS A 155 -10.61 -5.15 -3.08
C LYS A 155 -9.59 -5.48 -4.16
N GLY A 156 -9.76 -6.60 -4.87
CA GLY A 156 -8.78 -7.09 -5.83
C GLY A 156 -8.62 -6.16 -7.03
N VAL A 157 -9.73 -5.78 -7.66
CA VAL A 157 -9.73 -4.86 -8.81
C VAL A 157 -9.26 -3.48 -8.40
N GLY A 158 -9.72 -2.97 -7.25
CA GLY A 158 -9.30 -1.68 -6.70
C GLY A 158 -7.80 -1.65 -6.42
N SER A 159 -7.25 -2.68 -5.78
CA SER A 159 -5.81 -2.78 -5.47
C SER A 159 -4.97 -2.71 -6.75
N VAL A 160 -5.34 -3.46 -7.79
CA VAL A 160 -4.62 -3.44 -9.08
C VAL A 160 -4.77 -2.08 -9.76
N ALA A 161 -5.99 -1.52 -9.81
CA ALA A 161 -6.26 -0.25 -10.45
C ALA A 161 -5.45 0.90 -9.82
N PHE A 162 -5.43 0.98 -8.48
CA PHE A 162 -4.68 2.03 -7.78
C PHE A 162 -3.17 1.79 -7.80
N ALA A 163 -2.71 0.54 -7.74
CA ALA A 163 -1.29 0.24 -7.91
C ALA A 163 -0.81 0.64 -9.31
N ALA A 164 -1.58 0.31 -10.36
CA ALA A 164 -1.28 0.72 -11.73
C ALA A 164 -1.31 2.26 -11.88
N TYR A 165 -2.31 2.92 -11.30
CA TYR A 165 -2.40 4.38 -11.28
C TYR A 165 -1.15 5.01 -10.64
N GLY A 166 -0.76 4.56 -9.45
CA GLY A 166 0.44 5.07 -8.78
C GLY A 166 1.73 4.78 -9.55
N ALA A 167 1.84 3.61 -10.19
CA ALA A 167 2.98 3.25 -11.04
C ALA A 167 3.10 4.15 -12.27
N VAL A 168 2.00 4.45 -12.96
CA VAL A 168 1.99 5.38 -14.11
C VAL A 168 2.46 6.77 -13.72
N PHE A 169 2.03 7.29 -12.56
CA PHE A 169 2.53 8.58 -12.07
C PHE A 169 3.99 8.52 -11.65
N ALA A 170 4.44 7.39 -11.07
CA ALA A 170 5.83 7.18 -10.76
C ALA A 170 6.72 7.16 -12.03
N GLU A 171 6.30 6.53 -13.12
CA GLU A 171 7.05 6.56 -14.40
C GLU A 171 7.14 7.98 -14.98
N LYS A 172 6.02 8.71 -14.96
CA LYS A 172 6.01 10.11 -15.42
C LYS A 172 6.94 11.00 -14.59
N LEU A 173 7.05 10.73 -13.29
CA LEU A 173 8.04 11.37 -12.42
C LEU A 173 9.48 11.06 -12.80
N GLU A 174 9.79 9.84 -13.25
CA GLU A 174 11.14 9.47 -13.69
C GLU A 174 11.61 10.26 -14.91
N ALA A 175 10.67 10.53 -15.82
CA ALA A 175 10.94 11.30 -17.01
C ALA A 175 11.27 12.77 -16.67
N MET A 176 10.77 13.27 -15.52
CA MET A 176 10.79 14.70 -15.19
C MET A 176 11.72 15.08 -14.04
N ALA A 177 12.02 14.18 -13.09
CA ALA A 177 12.71 14.50 -11.83
C ALA A 177 13.98 13.67 -11.58
N ARG A 178 14.60 13.14 -12.65
CA ARG A 178 15.82 12.33 -12.60
C ARG A 178 16.93 13.05 -11.81
N GLY A 179 17.45 12.38 -10.78
CA GLY A 179 18.58 12.88 -9.97
C GLY A 179 18.21 13.67 -8.71
N THR A 180 16.93 13.81 -8.38
CA THR A 180 16.48 14.45 -7.13
C THR A 180 16.35 13.44 -5.97
N ALA A 181 16.37 13.92 -4.72
CA ALA A 181 16.11 13.09 -3.54
C ALA A 181 14.73 12.40 -3.61
N LEU A 182 13.75 13.05 -4.25
CA LEU A 182 12.41 12.51 -4.51
C LEU A 182 12.41 11.34 -5.51
N ASP A 183 13.29 11.35 -6.53
CA ASP A 183 13.44 10.19 -7.43
C ASP A 183 13.97 8.96 -6.67
N THR A 184 14.90 9.19 -5.75
CA THR A 184 15.43 8.10 -4.91
C THR A 184 14.33 7.52 -4.02
N LEU A 185 13.52 8.37 -3.37
CA LEU A 185 12.45 7.91 -2.51
C LEU A 185 11.36 7.14 -3.31
N ARG A 186 10.97 7.66 -4.47
CA ARG A 186 10.06 6.99 -5.42
C ARG A 186 10.50 5.55 -5.74
N ARG A 187 11.79 5.35 -6.06
CA ARG A 187 12.34 4.03 -6.40
C ARG A 187 12.15 2.98 -5.30
N HIS A 188 12.08 3.39 -4.05
CA HIS A 188 11.88 2.48 -2.91
C HIS A 188 10.39 2.27 -2.59
N LEU A 189 9.53 3.18 -3.02
CA LEU A 189 8.08 3.09 -2.81
C LEU A 189 7.34 2.33 -3.92
N ILE A 190 7.87 2.25 -5.15
CA ILE A 190 7.29 1.43 -6.23
C ILE A 190 7.21 -0.05 -5.83
N PRO A 191 8.28 -0.69 -5.31
CA PRO A 191 8.20 -2.08 -4.86
C PRO A 191 7.15 -2.30 -3.77
N VAL A 192 6.97 -1.33 -2.85
CA VAL A 192 5.91 -1.37 -1.84
C VAL A 192 4.54 -1.37 -2.51
N LEU A 193 4.31 -0.45 -3.45
CA LEU A 193 3.04 -0.29 -4.15
C LEU A 193 2.67 -1.55 -4.95
N VAL A 194 3.63 -2.10 -5.70
CA VAL A 194 3.44 -3.34 -6.47
C VAL A 194 3.12 -4.50 -5.53
N SER A 195 3.85 -4.63 -4.43
CA SER A 195 3.65 -5.72 -3.48
C SER A 195 2.28 -5.65 -2.81
N LEU A 196 1.84 -4.45 -2.41
CA LEU A 196 0.49 -4.23 -1.88
C LEU A 196 -0.60 -4.51 -2.94
N GLY A 197 -0.36 -4.12 -4.20
CA GLY A 197 -1.28 -4.40 -5.30
C GLY A 197 -1.48 -5.91 -5.53
N VAL A 198 -0.39 -6.68 -5.54
CA VAL A 198 -0.46 -8.14 -5.64
C VAL A 198 -1.14 -8.75 -4.42
N LEU A 199 -0.80 -8.28 -3.22
CA LEU A 199 -1.41 -8.74 -1.97
C LEU A 199 -2.93 -8.51 -1.95
N GLY A 200 -3.39 -7.35 -2.45
CA GLY A 200 -4.81 -7.06 -2.57
C GLY A 200 -5.53 -7.91 -3.62
N PHE A 201 -4.82 -8.32 -4.68
CA PHE A 201 -5.34 -9.15 -5.77
C PHE A 201 -5.34 -10.65 -5.45
N ALA A 202 -4.44 -11.13 -4.59
CA ALA A 202 -4.19 -12.55 -4.34
C ALA A 202 -5.46 -13.34 -3.97
N ASP A 203 -6.35 -12.76 -3.17
CA ASP A 203 -7.63 -13.35 -2.77
C ASP A 203 -8.52 -13.78 -3.95
N LEU A 204 -8.45 -13.09 -5.09
CA LEU A 204 -9.21 -13.47 -6.28
C LEU A 204 -8.74 -14.80 -6.88
N GLY A 205 -7.54 -15.26 -6.53
CA GLY A 205 -7.04 -16.56 -6.92
C GLY A 205 -7.99 -17.70 -6.53
N VAL A 206 -8.56 -17.64 -5.33
CA VAL A 206 -9.52 -18.65 -4.85
C VAL A 206 -10.78 -18.65 -5.71
N VAL A 207 -11.26 -17.48 -6.12
CA VAL A 207 -12.46 -17.33 -6.97
C VAL A 207 -12.24 -17.94 -8.36
N VAL A 208 -11.01 -17.91 -8.87
CA VAL A 208 -10.63 -18.48 -10.18
C VAL A 208 -10.25 -19.98 -10.07
N GLY A 209 -10.32 -20.55 -8.87
CA GLY A 209 -10.08 -21.99 -8.63
C GLY A 209 -8.64 -22.36 -8.26
N LEU A 210 -7.81 -21.40 -7.85
CA LEU A 210 -6.51 -21.71 -7.24
C LEU A 210 -6.70 -22.33 -5.85
N ASP A 211 -5.77 -23.21 -5.49
CA ASP A 211 -5.72 -23.83 -4.17
C ASP A 211 -5.52 -22.75 -3.07
N PRO A 212 -6.37 -22.69 -2.03
CA PRO A 212 -6.23 -21.76 -0.91
C PRO A 212 -4.84 -21.76 -0.27
N VAL A 213 -4.16 -22.92 -0.24
CA VAL A 213 -2.80 -23.04 0.31
C VAL A 213 -1.81 -22.22 -0.52
N VAL A 214 -1.97 -22.22 -1.85
CA VAL A 214 -1.11 -21.44 -2.76
C VAL A 214 -1.37 -19.95 -2.58
N VAL A 215 -2.64 -19.55 -2.48
CA VAL A 215 -3.01 -18.14 -2.26
C VAL A 215 -2.44 -17.64 -0.93
N GLN A 216 -2.59 -18.40 0.16
CA GLN A 216 -2.06 -18.04 1.47
C GLN A 216 -0.52 -17.97 1.49
N ALA A 217 0.16 -18.85 0.76
CA ALA A 217 1.61 -18.80 0.61
C ALA A 217 2.06 -17.52 -0.13
N VAL A 218 1.36 -17.14 -1.21
CA VAL A 218 1.61 -15.89 -1.94
C VAL A 218 1.39 -14.68 -1.03
N GLU A 219 0.26 -14.61 -0.32
CA GLU A 219 -0.01 -13.51 0.60
C GLU A 219 1.07 -13.39 1.69
N SER A 220 1.45 -14.51 2.29
CA SER A 220 2.50 -14.56 3.31
C SER A 220 3.83 -13.98 2.81
N VAL A 221 4.24 -14.35 1.59
CA VAL A 221 5.47 -13.82 0.97
C VAL A 221 5.34 -12.32 0.71
N PHE A 222 4.22 -11.87 0.15
CA PHE A 222 4.04 -10.46 -0.19
C PHE A 222 3.90 -9.56 1.04
N VAL A 223 3.30 -10.02 2.13
CA VAL A 223 3.28 -9.31 3.42
C VAL A 223 4.71 -9.07 3.92
N VAL A 224 5.56 -10.09 3.89
CA VAL A 224 6.96 -9.97 4.31
C VAL A 224 7.75 -9.04 3.38
N LEU A 225 7.51 -9.12 2.06
CA LEU A 225 8.13 -8.20 1.09
C LEU A 225 7.72 -6.75 1.33
N VAL A 226 6.44 -6.49 1.61
CA VAL A 226 5.95 -5.14 1.97
C VAL A 226 6.70 -4.60 3.19
N ALA A 227 6.86 -5.40 4.24
CA ALA A 227 7.63 -5.00 5.40
C ALA A 227 9.09 -4.67 5.05
N GLY A 228 9.76 -5.54 4.28
CA GLY A 228 11.13 -5.32 3.82
C GLY A 228 11.28 -4.04 3.01
N PHE A 229 10.40 -3.80 2.04
CA PHE A 229 10.44 -2.59 1.23
C PHE A 229 10.12 -1.32 2.04
N LEU A 230 9.18 -1.37 2.99
CA LEU A 230 8.92 -0.27 3.91
C LEU A 230 10.15 0.08 4.76
N VAL A 231 10.93 -0.90 5.22
CA VAL A 231 12.19 -0.65 5.93
C VAL A 231 13.17 0.10 5.03
N THR A 232 13.33 -0.31 3.77
CA THR A 232 14.23 0.41 2.84
C THR A 232 13.79 1.84 2.57
N ALA A 233 12.47 2.08 2.46
CA ALA A 233 11.94 3.42 2.30
C ALA A 233 12.11 4.26 3.59
N THR A 234 11.96 3.65 4.76
CA THR A 234 12.21 4.27 6.07
C THR A 234 13.63 4.80 6.19
N ILE A 235 14.63 4.02 5.78
CA ILE A 235 16.05 4.44 5.80
C ILE A 235 16.24 5.73 4.98
N ARG A 236 15.57 5.85 3.83
CA ARG A 236 15.62 7.08 3.02
C ARG A 236 14.93 8.27 3.69
N LEU A 237 13.81 8.03 4.39
CA LEU A 237 13.15 9.07 5.16
C LEU A 237 14.01 9.58 6.32
N GLN A 238 14.71 8.67 7.00
CA GLN A 238 15.66 9.02 8.04
C GLN A 238 16.82 9.86 7.50
N GLN A 239 17.45 9.43 6.40
CA GLN A 239 18.53 10.18 5.75
C GLN A 239 18.09 11.61 5.35
N ASN A 240 16.84 11.77 4.88
CA ASN A 240 16.30 13.08 4.56
C ASN A 240 16.12 13.96 5.80
N VAL A 241 15.64 13.40 6.91
CA VAL A 241 15.52 14.11 8.20
C VAL A 241 16.87 14.55 8.73
N GLU A 242 17.87 13.69 8.69
CA GLU A 242 19.24 14.01 9.11
C GLU A 242 19.79 15.20 8.31
N GLY A 243 19.63 15.16 6.98
CA GLY A 243 20.02 16.27 6.10
C GLY A 243 19.28 17.58 6.38
N LEU A 244 17.99 17.52 6.71
CA LEU A 244 17.19 18.70 7.08
C LEU A 244 17.53 19.26 8.47
N SER A 245 18.02 18.42 9.39
CA SER A 245 18.38 18.83 10.75
C SER A 245 19.80 19.41 10.85
N ALA A 246 20.67 19.08 9.90
CA ALA A 246 22.06 19.54 9.86
C ALA A 246 22.24 20.90 9.15
N GLY A 247 21.20 21.42 8.48
CA GLY A 247 21.20 22.70 7.75
C GLY A 247 20.32 23.76 8.38
#